data_AF-A0A9C9X1I9-F1
#
_entry.id   AF-A0A9C9X1I9-F1
#
_cell.length_a   1.000
_cell.length_b   1.000
_cell.length_c   1.000
_cell.angle_alpha   90.00
_cell.angle_beta   90.00
_cell.angle_gamma   90.00
#
_symmetry.space_group_name_H-M   'P 1'
#
loop_
_entity.id
_entity.type
_entity.pdbx_description
1 polymer ?
#
loop_
_entity_poly.entity_id
_entity_poly.type
_entity_poly.pdbx_seq_one_letter_code
_entity_poly.pdbx_strand_id
1 'polypeptide(L)'
;MAVFDATLLALNVRKWDYDSQRISLNTFFVLDDEEQSHLFDLSITQVPDMVEEFLGKVAMGCRKKMKSAVPEGEEIEIKYTNETLIRQKLYNYFRRVMMELNNPKRKRGQSRMIFTTHMDVYNES
;
A
#
# COMPACT_ATOMS: atom_id res chain seq x y z
N MET A 1 22.74 8.68 9.56
CA MET A 1 21.51 7.98 9.15
C MET A 1 20.36 8.89 9.54
N ALA A 2 19.61 9.38 8.57
CA ALA A 2 18.46 10.23 8.78
C ALA A 2 17.20 9.36 8.90
N VAL A 3 16.43 9.55 9.97
CA VAL A 3 15.23 8.76 10.27
C VAL A 3 14.02 9.65 10.05
N PHE A 4 13.06 9.18 9.26
CA PHE A 4 11.79 9.87 9.04
C PHE A 4 10.63 8.97 9.40
N ASP A 5 9.68 9.52 10.14
CA ASP A 5 8.45 8.83 10.49
C ASP A 5 7.40 9.00 9.37
N ALA A 6 6.77 7.89 9.01
CA ALA A 6 5.69 7.83 8.04
C ALA A 6 4.43 7.27 8.69
N THR A 7 3.33 8.04 8.62
CA THR A 7 2.03 7.61 9.14
C THR A 7 1.11 7.29 7.97
N LEU A 8 0.78 6.01 7.78
CA LEU A 8 -0.13 5.58 6.72
C LEU A 8 -1.57 5.95 7.08
N LEU A 9 -2.23 6.74 6.23
CA LEU A 9 -3.57 7.25 6.49
C LEU A 9 -4.64 6.35 5.87
N ALA A 10 -4.54 6.10 4.56
CA ALA A 10 -5.54 5.36 3.81
C ALA A 10 -4.99 4.84 2.48
N LEU A 11 -5.70 3.91 1.85
CA LEU A 11 -5.41 3.51 0.47
C LEU A 11 -6.66 3.10 -0.32
N ASN A 12 -6.54 3.22 -1.64
CA ASN A 12 -7.60 3.02 -2.62
C ASN A 12 -7.15 2.18 -3.81
N VAL A 13 -7.91 1.14 -4.15
CA VAL A 13 -7.80 0.44 -5.43
C VAL A 13 -8.39 1.32 -6.53
N ARG A 14 -7.57 1.65 -7.54
CA ARG A 14 -7.97 2.43 -8.70
C ARG A 14 -8.40 1.55 -9.87
N LYS A 15 -7.62 0.51 -10.15
CA LYS A 15 -7.88 -0.47 -11.21
C LYS A 15 -7.17 -1.77 -10.86
N TRP A 16 -7.63 -2.86 -11.46
CA TRP A 16 -6.96 -4.14 -11.42
C TRP A 16 -6.96 -4.74 -12.82
N ASP A 17 -5.92 -5.50 -13.12
CA ASP A 17 -5.78 -6.25 -14.34
C ASP A 17 -5.35 -7.67 -13.98
N TYR A 18 -6.22 -8.62 -14.31
CA TYR A 18 -5.96 -10.02 -14.02
C TYR A 18 -4.97 -10.64 -15.00
N ASP A 19 -4.90 -10.15 -16.23
CA ASP A 19 -4.03 -10.73 -17.24
C ASP A 19 -2.57 -10.37 -16.96
N SER A 20 -2.32 -9.12 -16.55
CA SER A 20 -0.99 -8.69 -16.08
C SER A 20 -0.72 -9.01 -14.60
N GLN A 21 -1.68 -9.57 -13.87
CA GLN A 21 -1.59 -9.82 -12.42
C GLN A 21 -1.19 -8.55 -11.64
N ARG A 22 -1.88 -7.43 -11.89
CA ARG A 22 -1.59 -6.12 -11.27
C ARG A 22 -2.80 -5.48 -10.62
N ILE A 23 -2.57 -4.74 -9.53
CA ILE A 23 -3.55 -3.84 -8.91
C ILE A 23 -2.92 -2.46 -8.77
N SER A 24 -3.52 -1.44 -9.36
CA SER A 24 -3.10 -0.06 -9.15
C SER A 24 -3.75 0.50 -7.89
N LEU A 25 -2.92 1.01 -6.98
CA LEU A 25 -3.33 1.59 -5.71
C LEU A 25 -2.93 3.05 -5.66
N ASN A 26 -3.79 3.87 -5.07
CA ASN A 26 -3.43 5.19 -4.57
C ASN A 26 -3.42 5.15 -3.05
N THR A 27 -2.30 5.51 -2.43
CA THR A 27 -2.14 5.53 -0.97
C THR A 27 -1.87 6.94 -0.48
N PHE A 28 -2.34 7.23 0.73
CA PHE A 28 -2.21 8.50 1.42
C PHE A 28 -1.47 8.28 2.73
N PHE A 29 -0.52 9.15 3.03
CA PHE A 29 0.31 9.05 4.23
C PHE A 29 0.86 10.43 4.59
N VAL A 30 1.21 10.62 5.86
CA VAL A 30 1.99 11.77 6.33
C VAL A 30 3.46 11.35 6.37
N LEU A 31 4.34 12.21 5.86
CA LEU A 31 5.80 12.09 5.94
C LEU A 31 6.34 13.44 6.37
N ASP A 32 7.05 13.49 7.51
CA ASP A 32 7.67 14.73 8.03
C ASP A 32 6.67 15.91 8.11
N ASP A 33 5.53 15.67 8.75
CA ASP A 33 4.40 16.61 8.90
C ASP A 33 3.72 17.08 7.60
N GLU A 34 4.10 16.53 6.45
CA GLU A 34 3.43 16.81 5.17
C GLU A 34 2.55 15.65 4.71
N GLU A 35 1.33 15.97 4.26
CA GLU A 35 0.47 15.01 3.60
C GLU A 35 0.96 14.68 2.19
N GLN A 36 0.99 13.39 1.88
CA GLN A 36 1.48 12.86 0.63
C GLN A 36 0.53 11.83 0.05
N SER A 37 0.55 11.70 -1.28
CA SER A 37 -0.12 10.61 -1.97
C SER A 37 0.81 9.97 -3.00
N HIS A 38 0.76 8.64 -3.10
CA HIS A 38 1.51 7.87 -4.08
C HIS A 38 0.59 6.92 -4.85
N LEU A 39 0.70 6.97 -6.17
CA LEU A 39 0.08 6.03 -7.09
C LEU A 39 1.13 5.01 -7.55
N PHE A 40 0.86 3.72 -7.36
CA PHE A 40 1.72 2.65 -7.86
C PHE A 40 0.93 1.36 -8.08
N ASP A 41 1.50 0.47 -8.87
CA ASP A 41 0.95 -0.87 -9.08
C ASP A 41 1.53 -1.84 -8.05
N LEU A 42 0.75 -2.84 -7.63
CA LEU A 42 1.20 -4.03 -6.91
C LEU A 42 1.07 -5.26 -7.78
N SER A 43 1.91 -6.26 -7.55
CA SER A 43 1.73 -7.60 -8.11
C SER A 43 0.61 -8.32 -7.37
N ILE A 44 -0.23 -9.07 -8.08
CA ILE A 44 -1.20 -9.99 -7.49
C ILE A 44 -0.45 -11.27 -7.14
N THR A 45 -0.02 -11.40 -5.89
CA THR A 45 0.76 -12.53 -5.36
C THR A 45 0.12 -13.05 -4.07
N GLN A 46 0.87 -13.75 -3.22
CA GLN A 46 0.36 -14.12 -1.90
C GLN A 46 0.20 -12.87 -1.03
N VAL A 47 -0.79 -12.88 -0.13
CA VAL A 47 -1.11 -11.73 0.72
C VAL A 47 0.11 -11.18 1.49
N PRO A 48 0.97 -12.00 2.13
CA PRO A 48 2.18 -11.49 2.77
C PRO A 48 3.09 -10.72 1.81
N ASP A 49 3.32 -11.25 0.61
CA ASP A 49 4.19 -10.62 -0.39
C ASP A 49 3.60 -9.28 -0.86
N MET A 50 2.28 -9.19 -1.00
CA MET A 50 1.60 -7.94 -1.34
C MET A 50 1.77 -6.87 -0.25
N VAL A 51 1.79 -7.26 1.03
CA VAL A 51 2.05 -6.35 2.15
C VAL A 51 3.49 -5.82 2.08
N GLU A 52 4.47 -6.70 1.88
CA GLU A 52 5.88 -6.27 1.76
C GLU A 52 6.11 -5.40 0.53
N GLU A 53 5.54 -5.76 -0.63
CA GLU A 53 5.65 -4.96 -1.85
C GLU A 53 5.04 -3.57 -1.65
N PHE A 54 3.89 -3.48 -0.99
CA PHE A 54 3.24 -2.22 -0.65
C PHE A 54 4.13 -1.33 0.24
N LEU A 55 4.57 -1.86 1.39
CA LEU A 55 5.41 -1.11 2.33
C LEU A 55 6.76 -0.73 1.72
N GLY A 56 7.34 -1.60 0.90
CA GLY A 56 8.57 -1.31 0.16
C GLY A 56 8.39 -0.17 -0.84
N LYS A 57 7.29 -0.14 -1.60
CA LYS A 57 7.00 0.93 -2.57
C LYS A 57 6.72 2.27 -1.90
N VAL A 58 5.98 2.27 -0.79
CA VAL A 58 5.77 3.48 0.02
C VAL A 58 7.10 4.01 0.54
N ALA A 59 7.91 3.15 1.18
CA ALA A 59 9.22 3.54 1.72
C ALA A 59 10.16 4.07 0.63
N MET A 60 10.21 3.42 -0.54
CA MET A 60 11.00 3.88 -1.68
C MET A 60 10.55 5.27 -2.15
N GLY A 61 9.23 5.49 -2.21
CA GLY A 61 8.67 6.81 -2.52
C GLY A 61 9.07 7.88 -1.50
N CYS A 62 8.97 7.57 -0.20
CA CYS A 62 9.40 8.48 0.88
C CYS A 62 10.89 8.81 0.78
N ARG A 63 11.75 7.80 0.62
CA ARG A 63 13.21 8.00 0.44
C ARG A 63 13.54 8.89 -0.75
N LYS A 64 12.81 8.73 -1.86
CA LYS A 64 13.00 9.57 -3.04
C LYS A 64 12.68 11.04 -2.76
N LYS A 65 11.66 11.32 -1.94
CA LYS A 65 11.30 12.69 -1.53
C LYS A 65 12.33 13.29 -0.56
N MET A 66 12.76 12.51 0.44
CA MET A 66 13.70 13.02 1.44
C MET A 66 15.15 13.12 0.95
N LYS A 67 15.45 12.61 -0.26
CA LYS A 67 16.81 12.63 -0.81
C LYS A 67 17.42 14.03 -0.91
N SER A 68 16.61 15.07 -1.16
CA SER A 68 17.10 16.46 -1.20
C SER A 68 17.27 17.10 0.18
N ALA A 69 16.63 16.55 1.21
CA ALA A 69 16.70 17.05 2.58
C ALA A 69 17.88 16.47 3.37
N VAL A 70 18.59 15.48 2.81
CA VAL A 70 19.64 14.71 3.48
C VAL A 70 20.97 14.84 2.72
N PRO A 71 22.10 15.06 3.41
CA PRO A 71 23.43 15.09 2.80
C PRO A 71 23.73 13.88 1.91
N GLU A 72 24.52 14.10 0.85
CA GLU A 72 24.95 13.02 -0.03
C GLU A 72 25.78 11.98 0.74
N GLY A 73 25.44 10.69 0.58
CA GLY A 73 26.09 9.58 1.27
C GLY A 73 25.45 9.19 2.61
N GLU A 74 24.48 9.96 3.12
CA GLU A 74 23.74 9.58 4.31
C GLU A 74 22.54 8.66 3.99
N GLU A 75 22.42 7.57 4.74
CA GLU A 75 21.33 6.62 4.60
C GLU A 75 20.02 7.16 5.19
N ILE A 76 18.92 6.93 4.46
CA ILE A 76 17.56 7.32 4.86
C ILE A 76 16.80 6.08 5.35
N GLU A 77 16.38 6.10 6.60
CA GLU A 77 15.50 5.11 7.22
C GLU A 77 14.07 5.67 7.29
N ILE A 78 13.08 4.85 6.89
CA ILE A 78 11.65 5.20 7.00
C ILE A 78 11.05 4.29 8.06
N LYS A 79 10.51 4.88 9.13
CA LYS A 79 9.82 4.16 10.21
C LYS A 79 8.33 4.39 10.11
N TYR A 80 7.56 3.31 10.14
CA TYR A 80 6.10 3.41 10.11
C TYR A 80 5.53 3.56 11.50
N THR A 81 4.72 4.58 11.72
CA THR A 81 3.97 4.74 12.97
C THR A 81 3.05 3.54 13.16
N ASN A 82 3.30 2.74 14.20
CA ASN A 82 2.53 1.52 14.51
C ASN A 82 2.56 0.45 13.40
N GLU A 83 3.77 0.12 12.94
CA GLU A 83 4.02 -0.84 11.85
C GLU A 83 3.27 -2.18 12.01
N THR A 84 3.20 -2.74 13.22
CA THR A 84 2.49 -4.01 13.50
C THR A 84 1.00 -3.92 13.14
N LEU A 85 0.32 -2.84 13.54
CA LEU A 85 -1.09 -2.61 13.23
C LEU A 85 -1.28 -2.39 11.73
N ILE A 86 -0.40 -1.61 11.09
CA ILE A 86 -0.44 -1.35 9.65
C ILE A 86 -0.36 -2.68 8.88
N ARG A 87 0.62 -3.53 9.22
CA ARG A 87 0.79 -4.85 8.60
C ARG A 87 -0.46 -5.72 8.76
N GLN A 88 -1.06 -5.74 9.95
CA GLN A 88 -2.29 -6.49 10.20
C GLN A 88 -3.48 -5.97 9.37
N LYS A 89 -3.65 -4.65 9.29
CA LYS A 89 -4.72 -4.02 8.50
C LYS A 89 -4.53 -4.29 7.00
N LEU A 90 -3.33 -4.09 6.47
CA LEU A 90 -2.97 -4.39 5.09
C LEU A 90 -3.19 -5.87 4.74
N TYR A 91 -2.77 -6.78 5.62
CA TYR A 91 -2.99 -8.22 5.42
C TYR A 91 -4.48 -8.55 5.29
N ASN A 92 -5.30 -8.05 6.23
CA ASN A 92 -6.74 -8.29 6.20
C ASN A 92 -7.41 -7.67 4.96
N TYR A 93 -6.96 -6.49 4.56
CA TYR A 93 -7.45 -5.80 3.37
C TYR A 93 -7.12 -6.58 2.09
N PHE A 94 -5.84 -6.89 1.85
CA PHE A 94 -5.43 -7.64 0.67
C PHE A 94 -6.00 -9.05 0.65
N ARG A 95 -6.20 -9.69 1.81
CA ARG A 95 -6.92 -10.96 1.89
C ARG A 95 -8.35 -10.84 1.36
N ARG A 96 -9.09 -9.79 1.71
CA ARG A 96 -10.46 -9.54 1.19
C ARG A 96 -10.42 -9.30 -0.33
N VAL A 97 -9.51 -8.45 -0.79
CA VAL A 97 -9.31 -8.20 -2.23
C VAL A 97 -9.05 -9.51 -2.99
N MET A 98 -8.16 -10.36 -2.46
CA MET A 98 -7.84 -11.66 -3.06
C MET A 98 -9.02 -12.64 -3.04
N MET A 99 -9.85 -12.63 -2.00
CA MET A 99 -11.07 -13.45 -1.96
C MET A 99 -12.08 -13.01 -3.02
N GLU A 100 -12.25 -11.71 -3.22
CA GLU A 100 -13.14 -11.15 -4.25
C GLU A 100 -12.63 -11.49 -5.65
N LEU A 101 -11.32 -11.34 -5.89
CA LEU A 101 -10.69 -11.69 -7.16
C LEU A 101 -10.78 -13.18 -7.49
N ASN A 102 -10.78 -14.06 -6.49
CA ASN A 102 -10.78 -15.51 -6.67
C ASN A 102 -12.15 -16.18 -6.41
N ASN A 103 -13.23 -15.41 -6.31
CA ASN A 103 -14.54 -15.95 -5.93
C ASN A 103 -15.03 -17.05 -6.91
N PRO A 104 -15.14 -18.32 -6.46
CA PRO A 104 -15.49 -19.45 -7.32
C PRO A 104 -16.99 -19.54 -7.61
N LYS A 105 -17.85 -18.83 -6.86
CA LYS A 105 -19.32 -18.82 -7.08
C LYS A 105 -19.76 -17.98 -8.28
N ARG A 106 -18.82 -17.57 -9.12
CA ARG A 106 -19.04 -16.71 -10.27
C ARG A 106 -19.73 -17.48 -11.40
N LYS A 107 -20.74 -16.87 -12.02
CA LYS A 107 -21.29 -17.33 -13.30
C LYS A 107 -20.30 -17.05 -14.43
N ARG A 108 -20.10 -18.02 -15.33
CA ARG A 108 -19.22 -17.90 -16.51
C ARG A 108 -19.61 -16.62 -17.30
N GLY A 109 -18.65 -15.73 -17.55
CA GLY A 109 -18.84 -14.47 -18.28
C GLY A 109 -18.99 -13.17 -17.47
N GLN A 110 -19.17 -13.23 -16.15
CA GLN A 110 -19.28 -12.00 -15.32
C GLN A 110 -17.91 -11.36 -15.06
N SER A 111 -17.67 -10.05 -15.18
CA SER A 111 -16.34 -9.47 -14.89
C SER A 111 -15.89 -9.73 -13.43
N ARG A 112 -14.58 -9.89 -13.17
CA ARG A 112 -14.07 -9.95 -11.79
C ARG A 112 -14.20 -8.56 -11.19
N MET A 113 -14.97 -8.41 -10.11
CA MET A 113 -15.16 -7.14 -9.42
C MET A 113 -14.49 -7.16 -8.06
N ILE A 114 -13.71 -6.13 -7.77
CA ILE A 114 -13.29 -5.78 -6.41
C ILE A 114 -14.30 -4.77 -5.87
N PHE A 115 -15.02 -5.15 -4.82
CA PHE A 115 -15.91 -4.25 -4.06
C PHE A 115 -15.15 -3.57 -2.93
N THR A 116 -14.11 -4.22 -2.39
CA THR A 116 -13.20 -3.66 -1.39
C THR A 116 -12.22 -2.69 -2.04
N THR A 117 -12.66 -1.45 -2.26
CA THR A 117 -11.88 -0.43 -2.98
C THR A 117 -11.12 0.54 -2.08
N HIS A 118 -11.46 0.63 -0.79
CA HIS A 118 -10.90 1.61 0.13
C HIS A 118 -10.60 1.00 1.51
N MET A 119 -9.55 1.47 2.17
CA MET A 119 -9.27 1.21 3.58
C MET A 119 -8.69 2.44 4.27
N ASP A 120 -9.25 2.75 5.44
CA ASP A 120 -8.67 3.66 6.42
C ASP A 120 -7.74 2.92 7.38
N VAL A 121 -6.52 3.43 7.49
CA VAL A 121 -5.44 2.85 8.30
C VAL A 121 -5.31 3.60 9.62
N TYR A 122 -5.31 4.93 9.58
CA TYR A 122 -5.36 5.76 10.78
C TYR A 122 -6.81 6.13 11.05
N ASN A 123 -7.37 5.63 12.15
CA ASN A 123 -8.67 6.04 12.65
C ASN A 123 -8.47 6.30 14.14
N GLU A 124 -8.38 7.57 14.54
CA GLU A 124 -8.54 7.93 15.93
C GLU A 124 -9.95 7.50 16.33
N SER A 125 -10.05 6.43 17.10
CA SER A 125 -11.30 5.99 17.73
C SER A 125 -11.04 5.70 19.19
#